data_AF-A0A978TJ02-F1
#
_entry.id   AF-A0A978TJ02-F1
#
_cell.length_a   1.000
_cell.length_b   1.000
_cell.length_c   1.000
_cell.angle_alpha   90.00
_cell.angle_beta   90.00
_cell.angle_gamma   90.00
#
_symmetry.space_group_name_H-M   'P 1'
#
loop_
_entity.id
_entity.type
_entity.pdbx_description
1 polymer ?
#
loop_
_entity_poly.entity_id
_entity_poly.type
_entity_poly.pdbx_seq_one_letter_code
_entity_poly.pdbx_strand_id
1 'polypeptide(L)' 'MVLPLGAAAGSGLPSSFVLVYAVGFIAAVTIGSIAWYNSKRPPGWEDKEKPNFIPTVAAEDEETEGN' A
#
# COMPACT_ATOMS: atom_id res chain seq x y z
N MET A 1 -25.86 -42.76 8.73
CA MET A 1 -25.04 -42.18 7.65
C MET A 1 -24.40 -40.92 8.23
N VAL A 2 -23.13 -41.01 8.64
CA VAL A 2 -22.41 -39.89 9.27
C VAL A 2 -21.52 -39.27 8.20
N LEU A 3 -21.73 -37.97 7.94
CA LEU A 3 -20.86 -37.19 7.07
C LEU A 3 -19.66 -36.72 7.91
N PRO A 4 -18.42 -37.09 7.60
CA PRO A 4 -17.27 -36.52 8.29
C PRO A 4 -17.08 -35.11 7.72
N LEU A 5 -17.59 -34.09 8.41
CA LEU A 5 -17.26 -32.70 8.10
C LEU A 5 -15.89 -32.37 8.72
N GLY A 6 -14.85 -33.00 8.16
CA GLY A 6 -13.46 -32.72 8.50
C GLY A 6 -12.99 -31.46 7.79
N ALA A 7 -13.45 -30.29 8.22
CA ALA A 7 -12.74 -29.05 7.92
C ALA A 7 -11.46 -29.03 8.78
N ALA A 8 -10.39 -29.63 8.28
CA ALA A 8 -9.07 -29.43 8.84
C ALA A 8 -8.70 -27.96 8.60
N ALA A 9 -8.98 -27.10 9.58
CA ALA A 9 -8.40 -25.77 9.64
C ALA A 9 -6.88 -25.94 9.81
N GLY A 10 -6.18 -26.09 8.69
CA GLY A 10 -4.72 -26.06 8.64
C GLY A 10 -4.24 -24.81 9.35
N SER A 11 -3.30 -25.00 10.27
CA SER A 11 -2.76 -23.98 11.16
C SER A 11 -2.11 -22.84 10.37
N GLY A 12 -2.86 -21.75 10.14
CA GLY A 12 -2.35 -20.49 9.61
C GLY A 12 -2.29 -20.38 8.09
N LEU A 13 -2.36 -19.15 7.59
CA LEU A 13 -2.08 -18.83 6.20
C LEU A 13 -0.61 -19.17 5.87
N PRO A 14 -0.30 -19.67 4.65
CA PRO A 14 1.08 -19.88 4.23
C PRO A 14 1.93 -18.63 4.46
N SER A 15 3.15 -18.79 4.97
CA SER A 15 4.03 -17.66 5.29
C SER A 15 4.34 -16.79 4.07
N SER A 16 4.40 -17.39 2.88
CA SER A 16 4.52 -16.68 1.60
C SER A 16 3.34 -15.74 1.33
N PHE A 17 2.11 -16.16 1.64
CA PHE A 17 0.93 -15.32 1.48
C PHE A 17 0.99 -14.10 2.40
N VAL A 18 1.34 -14.32 3.68
CA VAL A 18 1.48 -13.23 4.66
C VAL A 18 2.59 -12.26 4.26
N LEU A 19 3.71 -12.77 3.77
CA LEU A 19 4.84 -11.96 3.31
C LEU A 19 4.44 -11.05 2.14
N VAL A 20 3.86 -11.63 1.08
CA VAL A 20 3.44 -10.85 -0.11
C VAL A 20 2.36 -9.84 0.26
N TYR A 21 1.39 -10.24 1.08
CA TYR A 21 0.35 -9.34 1.57
C TYR A 21 0.94 -8.16 2.36
N ALA A 22 1.84 -8.43 3.31
CA ALA A 22 2.46 -7.39 4.12
C ALA A 22 3.28 -6.42 3.26
N VAL A 23 4.11 -6.93 2.35
CA VAL A 23 4.93 -6.10 1.45
C VAL A 23 4.05 -5.28 0.51
N GLY A 24 3.05 -5.91 -0.12
CA GLY A 24 2.12 -5.22 -1.01
C GLY A 24 1.28 -4.16 -0.29
N PHE A 25 0.84 -4.45 0.94
CA PHE A 25 0.13 -3.50 1.78
C PHE A 25 1.01 -2.29 2.14
N ILE A 26 2.26 -2.51 2.54
CA ILE A 26 3.20 -1.43 2.82
C ILE A 26 3.39 -0.57 1.56
N ALA A 27 3.63 -1.17 0.41
CA ALA A 27 3.76 -0.44 -0.86
C ALA A 27 2.50 0.35 -1.22
N ALA A 28 1.32 -0.22 -1.04
CA ALA A 28 0.06 0.46 -1.32
C ALA A 28 -0.16 1.66 -0.37
N VAL A 29 0.15 1.51 0.92
CA VAL A 29 0.03 2.58 1.91
C VAL A 29 1.02 3.70 1.67
N THR A 30 2.28 3.38 1.31
CA THR A 30 3.29 4.40 1.01
C THR A 30 2.92 5.20 -0.23
N ILE A 31 2.61 4.53 -1.34
CA ILE A 31 2.21 5.18 -2.62
C ILE A 31 0.91 5.96 -2.43
N GLY A 32 -0.10 5.37 -1.77
CA GLY A 32 -1.37 6.04 -1.49
C GLY A 32 -1.21 7.28 -0.61
N SER A 33 -0.33 7.22 0.39
CA SER A 33 -0.02 8.38 1.24
C SER A 33 0.64 9.49 0.43
N ILE A 34 1.65 9.16 -0.38
CA ILE A 34 2.33 10.14 -1.25
C ILE A 34 1.33 10.75 -2.24
N ALA A 35 0.51 9.92 -2.89
CA ALA A 35 -0.50 10.39 -3.83
C ALA A 35 -1.55 11.29 -3.15
N TRP A 36 -1.97 10.98 -1.92
CA TRP A 36 -2.89 11.81 -1.17
C TRP A 36 -2.29 13.19 -0.83
N TYR A 37 -1.01 13.24 -0.43
CA TYR A 37 -0.33 14.50 -0.15
C TYR A 37 -0.04 15.35 -1.40
N ASN A 38 0.05 14.74 -2.59
CA ASN A 38 0.19 15.46 -3.87
C ASN A 38 -1.15 15.74 -4.57
N SER A 39 -2.23 15.08 -4.14
CA SER A 39 -3.58 15.41 -4.55
C SER A 39 -3.98 16.80 -4.03
N LYS A 40 -4.96 17.44 -4.69
CA LYS A 40 -5.39 18.81 -4.36
C LYS A 40 -5.68 18.92 -2.86
N ARG A 41 -5.02 19.88 -2.21
CA ARG A 41 -5.26 20.19 -0.79
C ARG A 41 -6.76 20.51 -0.62
N PRO A 42 -7.47 19.85 0.31
CA PRO A 42 -8.87 20.17 0.55
C PRO A 42 -9.01 21.62 1.04
N PRO A 43 -10.14 22.29 0.77
CA PRO A 43 -10.36 23.68 1.17
C PRO A 43 -10.19 23.84 2.69
N GLY A 44 -9.36 24.81 3.12
CA GLY A 44 -9.01 25.04 4.53
C GLY A 44 -7.65 24.50 4.98
N TRP A 45 -6.81 24.00 4.05
CA TRP A 45 -5.45 23.49 4.31
C TRP A 45 -4.33 24.34 3.70
N GLU A 46 -4.61 25.61 3.42
CA GLU A 46 -3.68 26.56 2.80
C GLU A 46 -2.55 27.01 3.74
N ASP A 47 -2.81 27.11 5.05
CA ASP A 47 -1.85 27.49 6.09
C ASP A 47 -1.07 26.31 6.70
N LYS A 48 -1.30 25.07 6.21
CA LYS A 48 -0.59 23.88 6.70
C LYS A 48 0.65 23.66 5.84
N GLU A 49 1.80 24.10 6.37
CA GLU A 49 3.11 23.82 5.81
C GLU A 49 3.29 22.32 5.59
N LYS A 50 3.63 21.95 4.35
CA LYS A 50 3.95 20.57 3.96
C LYS A 50 5.19 20.14 4.77
N PRO A 51 5.14 19.05 5.57
CA PRO A 51 6.30 18.63 6.33
C PRO A 51 7.49 18.29 5.42
N ASN A 52 8.69 18.74 5.80
CA ASN A 52 9.94 18.62 5.03
C ASN A 52 10.35 17.18 4.66
N PHE A 53 9.74 16.16 5.26
CA PHE A 53 10.02 14.76 4.97
C PHE A 53 9.22 14.22 3.77
N ILE A 54 8.26 14.96 3.23
CA ILE A 54 7.45 14.52 2.09
C ILE A 54 8.14 14.94 0.79
N PRO A 55 8.80 14.02 0.06
CA PRO A 55 9.32 14.34 -1.26
C PRO A 55 8.19 14.86 -2.16
N THR A 56 8.45 15.92 -2.90
CA THR A 56 7.56 16.34 -3.98
C THR A 56 7.82 15.37 -5.13
N VAL A 57 6.88 14.46 -5.39
CA VAL A 57 6.82 13.79 -6.68
C VAL A 57 6.27 14.83 -7.65
N ALA A 58 7.16 15.60 -8.27
CA ALA A 58 6.87 16.08 -9.60
C ALA A 58 6.67 14.81 -10.44
N ALA A 59 5.62 14.79 -11.26
CA ALA A 59 5.44 13.73 -12.24
C ALA A 59 6.60 13.85 -13.25
N GLU A 60 7.75 13.30 -12.90
CA GLU A 60 8.87 13.02 -13.77
C GLU A 60 8.92 11.50 -13.86
N ASP A 61 8.13 10.99 -14.81
CA ASP A 61 8.52 9.95 -15.74
C ASP A 61 9.25 8.75 -15.12
N GLU A 62 8.47 7.78 -14.63
CA GLU A 62 8.91 6.37 -14.68
C GLU A 62 8.79 5.90 -16.14
N GLU A 63 9.63 6.46 -17.01
CA GLU A 63 9.99 5.84 -18.27
C GLU A 63 10.92 4.68 -17.93
N THR A 64 10.37 3.48 -18.05
CA THR A 64 11.09 2.22 -18.15
C THR A 64 12.25 2.32 -19.14
N GLU A 65 13.47 2.52 -18.65
CA GLU A 65 14.71 2.03 -19.27
C GLU A 65 15.06 0.72 -18.52
N GLY A 66 15.01 -0.47 -19.10
CA GLY A 66 15.59 -0.87 -20.38
C GLY A 66 16.84 -1.72 -20.10
N ASN A 67 16.67 -3.05 -20.01
CA ASN A 67 17.74 -4.02 -20.29
C ASN A 67 17.21 -5.10 -21.23
#